data_AF-B7Q4F4-F1
#
_entry.id   AF-B7Q4F4-F1
#
_cell.length_a   1.000
_cell.length_b   1.000
_cell.length_c   1.000
_cell.angle_alpha   90.00
_cell.angle_beta   90.00
_cell.angle_gamma   90.00
#
_symmetry.space_group_name_H-M   'P 1'
#
loop_
_entity.id
_entity.type
_entity.pdbx_description
1 polymer ?
#
loop_
_entity_poly.entity_id
_entity_poly.type
_entity_poly.pdbx_seq_one_letter_code
_entity_poly.pdbx_strand_id
1 'polypeptide(L)'
;MVGVCDPSQAESVFVQVSCALAVAEAHTEFEHRDLHCDNVLVRPCPARTLQFTLGGRAVRVPSRGIEVSIIDFDLSRMQYGGSVVFMDLSKDSAQFRGTGSLQYDVYRSMKRHNG
;
A
#
# COMPACT_ATOMS: atom_id res chain seq x y z
N MET A 1 -9.26 7.95 -16.25
CA MET A 1 -8.81 6.89 -15.34
C MET A 1 -8.79 5.60 -16.13
N VAL A 2 -7.64 4.96 -16.28
CA VAL A 2 -7.54 3.67 -17.01
C VAL A 2 -7.91 2.60 -16.01
N GLY A 3 -9.02 1.91 -16.23
CA GLY A 3 -9.40 0.75 -15.43
C GLY A 3 -8.44 -0.41 -15.67
N VAL A 4 -8.31 -1.30 -14.68
CA VAL A 4 -7.69 -2.60 -14.87
C VAL A 4 -8.67 -3.45 -15.70
N CYS A 5 -8.31 -3.78 -16.93
CA CYS A 5 -9.22 -4.41 -17.90
C CYS A 5 -8.98 -5.92 -18.08
N ASP A 6 -7.87 -6.44 -17.56
CA ASP A 6 -7.40 -7.81 -17.80
C ASP A 6 -6.91 -8.46 -16.49
N PRO A 7 -7.18 -9.76 -16.25
CA PRO A 7 -6.73 -10.45 -15.04
C PRO A 7 -5.21 -10.38 -14.79
N SER A 8 -4.39 -10.35 -15.84
CA SER A 8 -2.94 -10.22 -15.67
C SER A 8 -2.54 -8.82 -15.20
N GLN A 9 -3.32 -7.79 -15.55
CA GLN A 9 -3.13 -6.45 -15.00
C GLN A 9 -3.51 -6.41 -13.52
N ALA A 10 -4.58 -7.08 -13.10
CA ALA A 10 -4.94 -7.17 -11.68
C ALA A 10 -3.83 -7.87 -10.86
N GLU A 11 -3.27 -8.97 -11.37
CA GLU A 11 -2.10 -9.63 -10.78
C GLU A 11 -0.90 -8.68 -10.70
N SER A 12 -0.62 -7.94 -11.79
CA SER A 12 0.47 -6.97 -11.80
C SER A 12 0.26 -5.84 -10.79
N VAL A 13 -0.97 -5.35 -10.61
CA VAL A 13 -1.29 -4.36 -9.56
C VAL A 13 -0.93 -4.92 -8.19
N PHE A 14 -1.42 -6.13 -7.88
CA PHE A 14 -1.16 -6.77 -6.60
C PHE A 14 0.35 -6.92 -6.33
N VAL A 15 1.10 -7.45 -7.29
CA VAL A 15 2.56 -7.66 -7.15
C VAL A 15 3.32 -6.34 -7.02
N GLN A 16 2.95 -5.32 -7.79
CA GLN A 16 3.57 -3.99 -7.70
C GLN A 16 3.32 -3.35 -6.32
N VAL A 17 2.08 -3.42 -5.81
CA VAL A 17 1.74 -2.94 -4.46
C VAL A 17 2.54 -3.68 -3.39
N SER A 18 2.57 -5.02 -3.44
CA SER A 18 3.35 -5.82 -2.48
C SER A 18 4.84 -5.50 -2.52
N CYS A 19 5.42 -5.32 -3.72
CA CYS A 19 6.82 -4.95 -3.85
C CYS A 19 7.10 -3.55 -3.30
N ALA A 20 6.23 -2.57 -3.57
CA ALA A 20 6.37 -1.22 -3.04
C ALA A 20 6.30 -1.19 -1.51
N LEU A 21 5.33 -1.89 -0.92
CA LEU A 21 5.21 -2.04 0.53
C LEU A 21 6.44 -2.73 1.12
N ALA A 22 6.88 -3.86 0.58
CA ALA A 22 8.05 -4.57 1.08
C ALA A 22 9.33 -3.73 1.04
N VAL A 23 9.50 -2.90 0.01
CA VAL A 23 10.62 -1.95 -0.07
C VAL A 23 10.50 -0.90 1.04
N ALA A 24 9.33 -0.31 1.24
CA ALA A 24 9.12 0.70 2.28
C ALA A 24 9.29 0.12 3.70
N GLU A 25 8.71 -1.06 3.96
CA GLU A 25 8.87 -1.82 5.21
C GLU A 25 10.35 -2.07 5.52
N ALA A 26 11.14 -2.52 4.54
CA ALA A 26 12.55 -2.83 4.75
C ALA A 26 13.42 -1.61 5.07
N HIS A 27 13.03 -0.41 4.61
CA HIS A 27 13.86 0.80 4.78
C HIS A 27 13.42 1.66 5.96
N THR A 28 12.13 1.68 6.28
CA THR A 28 11.56 2.62 7.24
C THR A 28 10.52 1.99 8.13
N GLU A 29 10.41 0.65 8.17
CA GLU A 29 9.36 -0.05 8.92
C GLU A 29 7.96 0.56 8.62
N PHE A 30 7.72 0.88 7.34
CA PHE A 30 6.51 1.56 6.90
C PHE A 30 5.27 0.69 7.05
N GLU A 31 4.16 1.30 7.47
CA GLU A 31 2.82 0.75 7.41
C GLU A 31 1.88 1.80 6.81
N HIS A 32 1.14 1.47 5.76
CA HIS A 32 0.20 2.44 5.15
C HIS A 32 -1.02 2.72 6.02
N ARG A 33 -1.54 1.67 6.67
CA ARG A 33 -2.72 1.65 7.57
C ARG A 33 -4.06 2.11 6.96
N ASP A 34 -4.10 2.48 5.69
CA ASP A 34 -5.32 2.85 4.97
C ASP A 34 -5.31 2.52 3.48
N LEU A 35 -4.75 1.36 3.12
CA LEU A 35 -4.59 0.99 1.72
C LEU A 35 -5.82 0.27 1.15
N HIS A 36 -6.90 1.02 0.94
CA HIS A 36 -8.05 0.56 0.13
C HIS A 36 -7.81 0.84 -1.37
N CYS A 37 -8.70 0.32 -2.22
CA CYS A 37 -8.54 0.40 -3.67
C CYS A 37 -8.49 1.83 -4.22
N ASP A 38 -9.10 2.81 -3.56
CA ASP A 38 -9.09 4.20 -4.03
C ASP A 38 -7.72 4.88 -3.80
N ASN A 39 -6.91 4.33 -2.89
CA ASN A 39 -5.54 4.76 -2.62
C ASN A 39 -4.50 4.05 -3.50
N VAL A 40 -4.96 3.31 -4.52
CA VAL A 40 -4.12 2.64 -5.52
C VAL A 40 -4.41 3.25 -6.89
N LEU A 41 -3.51 4.13 -7.34
CA LEU A 41 -3.59 4.72 -8.67
C LEU A 41 -2.94 3.82 -9.71
N VAL A 42 -3.59 3.70 -10.87
CA VAL A 42 -3.07 2.92 -12.01
C VAL A 42 -2.98 3.82 -13.24
N ARG A 43 -1.82 3.81 -13.90
CA ARG A 43 -1.59 4.53 -15.16
C ARG A 43 -0.97 3.63 -16.23
N PRO A 44 -1.16 3.92 -17.53
CA PRO A 44 -0.43 3.24 -18.60
C PRO A 44 1.08 3.40 -18.44
N CYS A 45 1.81 2.32 -18.73
CA CYS A 45 3.26 2.26 -18.68
C CYS A 45 3.83 1.58 -19.93
N PRO A 46 4.72 2.25 -20.70
CA PRO A 46 5.31 1.65 -21.89
C PRO A 46 6.42 0.63 -21.58
N ALA A 47 6.99 0.67 -20.36
CA ALA A 47 8.01 -0.28 -19.96
C ALA A 47 7.39 -1.69 -19.82
N ARG A 48 8.10 -2.73 -20.25
CA ARG A 48 7.63 -4.13 -20.13
C ARG A 48 7.78 -4.69 -18.72
N THR A 49 8.70 -4.13 -17.94
CA THR A 49 9.09 -4.63 -16.62
C THR A 49 9.46 -3.45 -15.74
N LEU A 50 9.04 -3.50 -14.48
CA LEU A 50 9.40 -2.56 -13.43
C LEU A 50 10.39 -3.23 -12.48
N GLN A 51 11.30 -2.45 -11.90
CA GLN A 51 12.33 -2.95 -10.99
C GLN A 51 12.16 -2.37 -9.60
N PHE A 52 12.18 -3.24 -8.60
CA PHE A 52 12.20 -2.91 -7.18
C PHE A 52 13.51 -3.41 -6.57
N THR A 53 14.01 -2.75 -5.54
CA THR A 53 15.23 -3.18 -4.83
C THR A 53 14.87 -3.56 -3.40
N LEU A 54 14.76 -4.87 -3.15
CA LEU A 54 14.38 -5.41 -1.85
C LEU A 54 15.59 -6.08 -1.19
N GLY A 55 16.03 -5.58 -0.04
CA GLY A 55 17.20 -6.11 0.66
C GLY A 55 18.47 -6.12 -0.21
N GLY A 56 18.66 -5.09 -1.03
CA GLY A 56 19.78 -5.00 -1.98
C GLY A 56 19.66 -5.88 -3.23
N ARG A 57 18.59 -6.66 -3.38
CA ARG A 57 18.35 -7.52 -4.56
C ARG A 57 17.34 -6.89 -5.50
N ALA A 58 17.65 -6.89 -6.80
CA ALA A 58 16.72 -6.44 -7.83
C ALA A 58 15.62 -7.49 -8.05
N VAL A 59 14.37 -7.08 -7.85
CA VAL A 59 13.15 -7.83 -8.17
C VAL A 59 12.52 -7.19 -9.41
N ARG A 60 12.23 -8.01 -10.43
CA ARG A 60 11.69 -7.56 -11.72
C ARG A 60 10.25 -8.04 -11.88
N VAL A 61 9.32 -7.11 -12.04
CA VAL A 61 7.88 -7.37 -12.13
C VAL A 61 7.38 -7.03 -13.53
N PRO A 62 6.72 -7.94 -14.27
CA PRO A 62 6.06 -7.60 -15.52
C PRO A 62 5.02 -6.51 -15.31
N SER A 63 5.15 -5.38 -16.02
CA SER A 63 4.25 -4.22 -15.86
C SER A 63 2.85 -4.48 -16.39
N ARG A 64 2.70 -5.41 -17.35
CA ARG A 64 1.45 -5.62 -18.11
C ARG A 64 0.87 -4.32 -18.69
N GLY A 65 1.77 -3.40 -19.07
CA GLY A 65 1.41 -2.11 -19.64
C GLY A 65 0.89 -1.08 -18.63
N ILE A 66 1.04 -1.33 -17.33
CA ILE A 66 0.59 -0.44 -16.25
C ILE A 66 1.68 -0.20 -15.20
N GLU A 67 1.57 0.93 -14.52
CA GLU A 67 2.35 1.25 -13.32
C GLU A 67 1.39 1.70 -12.21
N VAL A 68 1.69 1.25 -10.99
CA VAL A 68 0.92 1.54 -9.79
C VAL A 68 1.60 2.62 -8.95
N SER A 69 0.80 3.50 -8.35
CA SER A 69 1.24 4.41 -7.30
C SER A 69 0.32 4.28 -6.09
N ILE A 70 0.92 4.17 -4.90
CA ILE A 70 0.22 4.19 -3.63
C ILE A 70 0.19 5.64 -3.12
N ILE A 71 -0.96 6.11 -2.65
CA ILE A 71 -1.18 7.50 -2.21
C ILE A 71 -1.92 7.54 -0.87
N ASP A 72 -2.05 8.75 -0.31
CA ASP A 72 -2.77 9.06 0.93
C ASP A 72 -2.17 8.38 2.18
N PHE A 73 -1.20 9.06 2.77
CA PHE A 73 -0.42 8.54 3.90
C PHE A 73 -0.91 9.09 5.24
N ASP A 74 -2.12 9.65 5.31
CA ASP A 74 -2.61 10.35 6.49
C ASP A 74 -2.66 9.46 7.73
N LEU A 75 -2.93 8.16 7.58
CA LEU A 75 -2.95 7.19 8.67
C LEU A 75 -1.65 6.37 8.81
N SER A 76 -0.67 6.62 7.95
CA SER A 76 0.54 5.80 7.86
C SER A 76 1.43 5.91 9.11
N ARG A 77 2.34 4.94 9.25
CA ARG A 77 3.39 4.90 10.27
C ARG A 77 4.73 4.60 9.60
N MET A 78 5.80 5.23 10.05
CA MET A 78 7.16 4.87 9.67
C MET A 78 8.18 5.27 10.72
N GLN A 79 9.36 4.65 10.68
CA GLN A 79 10.55 5.06 11.38
C GLN A 79 11.41 5.95 10.46
N TYR A 80 11.78 7.14 10.96
CA TYR A 80 12.63 8.09 10.24
C TYR A 80 13.51 8.86 11.22
N GLY A 81 14.82 8.92 10.97
CA GLY A 81 15.76 9.67 11.81
C GLY A 81 15.78 9.22 13.28
N GLY A 82 15.59 7.92 13.55
CA GLY A 82 15.51 7.36 14.91
C GLY A 82 14.19 7.66 15.66
N SER A 83 13.23 8.32 15.01
CA SER A 83 11.90 8.61 15.56
C SER A 83 10.82 7.82 14.82
N VAL A 84 9.69 7.58 15.49
CA VAL A 84 8.49 7.01 14.84
C VAL A 84 7.53 8.14 14.51
N VAL A 85 7.17 8.26 13.25
CA VAL A 85 6.19 9.22 12.73
C VAL A 85 4.92 8.45 12.41
N PHE A 86 3.80 8.82 13.03
CA PHE A 86 2.50 8.18 12.80
C PHE A 86 1.35 9.09 13.21
N MET A 87 0.17 8.83 12.67
CA MET A 87 -1.07 9.42 13.15
C MET A 87 -1.62 8.61 14.34
N ASP A 88 -1.79 9.27 15.49
CA ASP A 88 -2.31 8.63 16.69
C ASP A 88 -3.84 8.44 16.60
N LEU A 89 -4.25 7.18 16.42
CA LEU A 89 -5.64 6.75 16.35
C LEU A 89 -6.20 6.24 17.69
N SER A 90 -5.45 6.38 18.80
CA SER A 90 -5.87 5.91 20.12
C SER A 90 -7.15 6.59 20.61
N LYS A 91 -7.37 7.84 20.21
CA LYS A 91 -8.56 8.64 20.57
C LYS A 91 -9.65 8.48 19.52
N ASP A 92 -10.51 7.50 19.79
CA ASP A 92 -11.82 7.27 19.17
C ASP A 92 -11.99 7.75 17.72
N SER A 93 -11.32 7.07 16.80
CA SER A 93 -11.38 7.38 15.38
C SER A 93 -12.70 6.89 14.76
N ALA A 94 -13.33 7.72 13.92
CA ALA A 94 -14.59 7.38 13.25
C ALA A 94 -14.48 6.12 12.38
N GLN A 95 -13.28 5.83 11.87
CA GLN A 95 -12.97 4.66 11.05
C GLN A 95 -13.35 3.33 11.74
N PHE A 96 -13.22 3.23 13.08
CA PHE A 96 -13.53 1.99 13.80
C PHE A 96 -15.03 1.67 13.89
N ARG A 97 -15.89 2.68 13.73
CA ARG A 97 -17.35 2.56 13.82
C ARG A 97 -18.03 2.36 12.46
N GLY A 98 -17.30 2.52 11.36
CA GLY A 98 -17.86 2.32 10.03
C GLY A 98 -18.29 0.87 9.80
N THR A 99 -19.28 0.67 8.92
CA THR A 99 -19.86 -0.63 8.58
C THR A 99 -20.16 -0.70 7.08
N GLY A 100 -20.48 -1.90 6.58
CA GLY A 100 -20.89 -2.09 5.19
C GLY A 100 -19.75 -2.32 4.19
N SER A 101 -18.49 -2.42 4.65
CA SER A 101 -17.35 -2.82 3.81
C SER A 101 -16.26 -3.52 4.62
N LEU A 102 -15.47 -4.36 3.94
CA LEU A 102 -14.31 -5.05 4.52
C LEU A 102 -13.25 -4.06 5.04
N GLN A 103 -13.14 -2.87 4.46
CA GLN A 103 -12.24 -1.81 4.89
C GLN A 103 -12.40 -1.51 6.39
N TYR A 104 -13.65 -1.42 6.87
CA TYR A 104 -13.90 -1.15 8.29
C TYR A 104 -13.52 -2.32 9.21
N ASP A 105 -13.63 -3.56 8.73
CA ASP A 105 -13.14 -4.73 9.45
C ASP A 105 -11.62 -4.71 9.56
N VAL A 106 -10.91 -4.24 8.53
CA VAL A 106 -9.46 -4.07 8.53
C VAL A 106 -9.03 -3.04 9.57
N TYR A 107 -9.69 -1.86 9.67
CA TYR A 107 -9.38 -0.89 10.74
C TYR A 107 -9.54 -1.49 12.13
N ARG A 108 -10.65 -2.21 12.39
CA ARG A 108 -10.87 -2.90 13.67
C ARG A 108 -9.82 -3.98 13.92
N SER A 109 -9.40 -4.70 12.88
CA SER A 109 -8.35 -5.71 12.99
C SER A 109 -7.01 -5.08 13.36
N MET A 110 -6.61 -3.99 12.70
CA MET A 110 -5.40 -3.25 13.03
C MET A 110 -5.41 -2.76 14.47
N LYS A 111 -6.54 -2.20 14.94
CA LYS A 111 -6.69 -1.77 16.33
C LYS A 111 -6.48 -2.90 17.35
N ARG A 112 -6.91 -4.12 17.04
CA ARG A 112 -6.74 -5.29 17.93
C ARG A 112 -5.31 -5.81 17.99
N HIS A 113 -4.53 -5.66 16.90
CA HIS A 113 -3.17 -6.20 16.81
C HIS A 113 -2.09 -5.18 17.20
N ASN A 114 -2.35 -3.89 17.00
CA ASN A 114 -1.38 -2.81 17.23
C ASN A 114 -1.69 -1.98 18.49
N GLY A 115 -2.82 -2.25 19.16
CA GLY A 115 -3.28 -1.54 20.36
C GLY A 115 -2.87 -2.19 21.67
#